data_AF-A0A1V5YMA3-F1
#
_entry.id   AF-A0A1V5YMA3-F1
#
_cell.length_a   1.000
_cell.length_b   1.000
_cell.length_c   1.000
_cell.angle_alpha   90.00
_cell.angle_beta   90.00
_cell.angle_gamma   90.00
#
_symmetry.space_group_name_H-M   'P 1'
#
loop_
_entity.id
_entity.type
_entity.pdbx_description
1 polymer ?
#
loop_
_entity_poly.entity_id
_entity_poly.type
_entity_poly.pdbx_seq_one_letter_code
_entity_poly.pdbx_strand_id
1 'polypeptide(L)'
;MKRFLLLFTVLVGFSLMSVNAQTYKINRLNYDYRMYVPEFGDPYDPTLMGVCSFFIPGLGQMISGEVGRGLSFLGGYVATVLVTGFSTVLIEYGEPYIVTLVGLAGALGFAITSTIDAVKVAKVNNLYIRDYRKSNALHLEFAPYIGQFNTGNQIVTPVGMSICISF
;
A
#
# COMPACT_ATOMS: atom_id res chain seq x y z
N MET A 1 -18.56 -9.78 -26.79
CA MET A 1 -18.47 -8.38 -26.31
C MET A 1 -19.06 -8.19 -24.91
N LYS A 2 -20.31 -8.59 -24.63
CA LYS A 2 -20.94 -8.40 -23.31
C LYS A 2 -20.15 -9.00 -22.12
N ARG A 3 -19.54 -10.19 -22.29
CA ARG A 3 -18.70 -10.83 -21.25
C ARG A 3 -17.42 -10.05 -20.94
N PHE A 4 -16.81 -9.43 -21.96
CA PHE A 4 -15.63 -8.58 -21.80
C PHE A 4 -15.97 -7.27 -21.08
N LEU A 5 -17.13 -6.69 -21.41
CA LEU A 5 -17.62 -5.46 -20.79
C LEU A 5 -17.98 -5.66 -19.31
N LEU A 6 -18.49 -6.84 -18.96
CA LEU A 6 -18.79 -7.24 -17.58
C LEU A 6 -17.50 -7.49 -16.77
N LEU A 7 -16.51 -8.16 -17.36
CA LEU A 7 -15.18 -8.31 -16.75
C LEU A 7 -14.48 -6.97 -16.52
N PHE A 8 -14.56 -6.07 -17.50
CA PHE A 8 -14.00 -4.72 -17.40
C PHE A 8 -14.68 -3.90 -16.31
N THR A 9 -16.02 -3.94 -16.21
CA THR A 9 -16.76 -3.22 -15.16
C THR A 9 -16.51 -3.80 -13.77
N VAL A 10 -16.33 -5.11 -13.62
CA VAL A 10 -15.92 -5.72 -12.35
C VAL A 10 -14.50 -5.27 -11.96
N LEU A 11 -13.55 -5.26 -12.91
CA LEU A 11 -12.19 -4.75 -12.68
C LEU A 11 -12.17 -3.28 -12.29
N VAL A 12 -12.95 -2.43 -12.97
CA VAL A 12 -13.10 -1.02 -12.63
C VAL A 12 -13.78 -0.85 -11.27
N GLY A 13 -14.81 -1.64 -10.97
CA GLY A 13 -15.49 -1.62 -9.67
C GLY A 13 -14.55 -1.93 -8.50
N PHE A 14 -13.67 -2.93 -8.63
CA PHE A 14 -12.66 -3.23 -7.62
C PHE A 14 -11.62 -2.11 -7.46
N SER A 15 -11.29 -1.37 -8.53
CA SER A 15 -10.34 -0.27 -8.46
C SER A 15 -10.87 0.97 -7.72
N LEU A 16 -12.18 1.16 -7.63
CA LEU A 16 -12.82 2.30 -6.97
C LEU A 16 -13.03 2.10 -5.46
N MET A 17 -12.86 0.87 -4.94
CA MET A 17 -13.01 0.57 -3.51
C MET A 17 -11.68 0.65 -2.73
N SER A 18 -10.62 1.22 -3.31
CA SER A 18 -9.33 1.32 -2.60
C SER A 18 -9.41 2.33 -1.46
N VAL A 19 -8.97 1.91 -0.28
CA VAL A 19 -8.71 2.82 0.84
C VAL A 19 -7.47 3.62 0.46
N ASN A 20 -7.67 4.81 -0.09
CA ASN A 20 -6.56 5.66 -0.50
C ASN A 20 -5.82 6.18 0.75
N ALA A 21 -4.58 5.75 0.91
CA ALA A 21 -3.64 6.42 1.79
C ALA A 21 -3.33 7.82 1.24
N GLN A 22 -2.90 8.73 2.11
CA GLN A 22 -2.23 9.95 1.65
C GLN A 22 -0.95 9.61 0.87
N THR A 23 -0.43 10.56 0.11
CA THR A 23 0.74 10.33 -0.73
C THR A 23 1.95 9.86 0.09
N TYR A 24 2.64 8.83 -0.36
CA TYR A 24 3.83 8.23 0.25
C TYR A 24 4.91 9.27 0.60
N LYS A 25 5.06 10.31 -0.23
CA LYS A 25 6.00 11.42 0.01
C LYS A 25 5.78 12.10 1.37
N ILE A 26 4.52 12.17 1.81
CA ILE A 26 4.11 12.73 3.11
C ILE A 26 4.25 11.64 4.17
N ASN A 27 3.67 10.47 3.95
CA ASN A 27 3.63 9.40 4.95
C ASN A 27 5.04 8.96 5.41
N ARG A 28 6.01 8.89 4.49
CA ARG A 28 7.39 8.47 4.81
C ARG A 28 8.12 9.39 5.79
N LEU A 29 7.60 10.60 6.05
CA LEU A 29 8.19 11.54 7.00
C LEU A 29 7.81 11.18 8.45
N ASN A 30 6.64 10.55 8.62
CA ASN A 30 6.09 10.20 9.92
C ASN A 30 6.22 8.70 10.22
N TYR A 31 6.29 7.85 9.20
CA TYR A 31 6.32 6.40 9.33
C TYR A 31 7.57 5.78 8.69
N ASP A 32 8.31 4.99 9.46
CA ASP A 32 9.43 4.18 8.96
C ASP A 32 8.93 2.79 8.54
N TYR A 33 9.20 2.41 7.29
CA TYR A 33 8.88 1.09 6.73
C TYR A 33 9.52 -0.08 7.50
N ARG A 34 10.61 0.16 8.24
CA ARG A 34 11.30 -0.86 9.04
C ARG A 34 10.53 -1.24 10.30
N MET A 35 9.68 -0.35 10.79
CA MET A 35 8.85 -0.58 11.98
C MET A 35 7.54 -1.31 11.63
N TYR A 36 7.28 -1.55 10.35
CA TYR A 36 6.08 -2.25 9.93
C TYR A 36 6.12 -3.73 10.33
N VAL A 37 5.11 -4.14 11.09
CA VAL A 37 4.79 -5.53 11.40
C VAL A 37 3.42 -5.84 10.80
N PRO A 38 3.24 -6.90 9.99
CA PRO A 38 1.94 -7.26 9.44
C PRO A 38 0.88 -7.46 10.53
N GLU A 39 -0.30 -6.86 10.34
CA GLU A 39 -1.46 -7.01 11.23
C GLU A 39 -2.68 -7.38 10.38
N PHE A 40 -3.63 -8.05 11.02
CA PHE A 40 -4.89 -8.40 10.39
C PHE A 40 -5.70 -7.14 10.04
N GLY A 41 -6.23 -7.07 8.82
CA GLY A 41 -6.99 -5.92 8.33
C GLY A 41 -6.16 -4.85 7.60
N ASP A 42 -4.86 -5.09 7.40
CA ASP A 42 -4.05 -4.28 6.49
C ASP A 42 -4.59 -4.35 5.06
N PRO A 43 -4.75 -3.20 4.38
CA PRO A 43 -5.25 -3.18 3.01
C PRO A 43 -4.22 -3.69 1.99
N TYR A 44 -2.92 -3.51 2.24
CA TYR A 44 -1.86 -3.83 1.27
C TYR A 44 -0.91 -4.89 1.81
N ASP A 45 -0.89 -6.11 1.25
CA ASP A 45 0.16 -7.08 1.60
C ASP A 45 1.49 -6.68 0.91
N PRO A 46 2.56 -6.34 1.65
CA PRO A 46 3.82 -5.91 1.03
C PRO A 46 4.45 -6.97 0.14
N THR A 47 4.25 -8.25 0.45
CA THR A 47 4.78 -9.36 -0.36
C THR A 47 4.07 -9.41 -1.70
N LEU A 48 2.73 -9.34 -1.68
CA LEU A 48 1.95 -9.30 -2.92
C LEU A 48 2.26 -8.06 -3.74
N MET A 49 2.43 -6.89 -3.11
CA MET A 49 2.80 -5.67 -3.83
C MET A 49 4.17 -5.79 -4.49
N GLY A 50 5.14 -6.41 -3.80
CA GLY A 50 6.45 -6.73 -4.39
C GLY A 50 6.32 -7.68 -5.58
N VAL A 51 5.57 -8.78 -5.45
CA VAL A 51 5.34 -9.75 -6.53
C VAL A 51 4.65 -9.10 -7.73
N CYS A 52 3.65 -8.26 -7.50
CA CYS A 52 2.99 -7.50 -8.56
C CYS A 52 3.98 -6.60 -9.32
N SER A 53 4.85 -5.88 -8.60
CA SER A 53 5.89 -5.04 -9.24
C SER A 53 7.01 -5.82 -9.91
N PHE A 54 7.25 -7.07 -9.50
CA PHE A 54 8.19 -7.95 -10.18
C PHE A 54 7.69 -8.36 -11.57
N PHE A 55 6.40 -8.69 -11.70
CA PHE A 55 5.81 -9.04 -13.01
C PHE A 55 5.59 -7.83 -13.89
N ILE A 56 5.10 -6.73 -13.32
CA ILE A 56 4.84 -5.49 -14.05
C ILE A 56 5.47 -4.35 -13.25
N PRO A 57 6.62 -3.81 -13.68
CA PRO A 57 7.28 -2.69 -13.01
C PRO A 57 6.30 -1.54 -12.77
N GLY A 58 6.15 -1.16 -11.50
CA GLY A 58 5.25 -0.09 -11.05
C GLY A 58 3.88 -0.55 -10.56
N LEU A 59 3.47 -1.80 -10.80
CA LEU A 59 2.11 -2.26 -10.50
C LEU A 59 1.79 -2.29 -9.01
N GLY A 60 2.70 -2.77 -8.17
CA GLY A 60 2.52 -2.78 -6.72
C GLY A 60 2.35 -1.38 -6.13
N GLN A 61 3.06 -0.39 -6.68
CA GLN A 61 2.85 1.02 -6.32
C GLN A 61 1.45 1.50 -6.73
N MET A 62 1.01 1.18 -7.95
CA MET A 62 -0.33 1.57 -8.42
C MET A 62 -1.44 0.97 -7.56
N ILE A 63 -1.33 -0.32 -7.20
CA ILE A 63 -2.30 -1.00 -6.33
C ILE A 63 -2.28 -0.41 -4.91
N SER A 64 -1.10 0.03 -4.42
CA SER A 64 -0.94 0.66 -3.11
C SER A 64 -1.41 2.13 -3.06
N GLY A 65 -2.08 2.63 -4.10
CA GLY A 65 -2.59 4.01 -4.19
C GLY A 65 -1.60 5.03 -4.77
N GLU A 66 -0.40 4.62 -5.15
CA GLU A 66 0.66 5.49 -5.68
C GLU A 66 0.78 5.39 -7.22
N VAL A 67 -0.32 5.70 -7.92
CA VAL A 67 -0.41 5.52 -9.39
C VAL A 67 0.68 6.30 -10.14
N GLY A 68 0.91 7.56 -9.78
CA GLY A 68 1.92 8.39 -10.45
C GLY A 68 3.35 7.85 -10.28
N ARG A 69 3.67 7.28 -9.12
CA ARG A 69 4.97 6.64 -8.86
C ARG A 69 5.08 5.30 -9.59
N GLY A 70 3.99 4.54 -9.67
CA GLY A 70 3.95 3.31 -10.45
C GLY A 70 4.17 3.56 -11.95
N LEU A 71 3.51 4.57 -12.51
CA LEU A 71 3.66 4.95 -13.91
C LEU A 71 5.07 5.43 -14.25
N SER A 72 5.80 6.06 -13.33
CA SER A 72 7.19 6.47 -13.60
C SER A 72 8.14 5.28 -13.69
N PHE A 73 7.96 4.25 -12.84
CA PHE A 73 8.70 2.99 -12.96
C PHE A 73 8.35 2.23 -14.25
N LEU A 74 7.05 2.14 -14.58
CA LEU A 74 6.60 1.50 -15.81
C LEU A 74 7.15 2.22 -17.04
N GLY A 75 7.06 3.55 -17.08
CA GLY A 75 7.57 4.38 -18.17
C GLY A 75 9.08 4.24 -18.34
N GLY A 76 9.83 4.24 -17.24
CA GLY A 76 11.28 3.99 -17.25
C GLY A 76 11.64 2.61 -17.81
N TYR A 77 10.93 1.57 -17.36
CA TYR A 77 11.12 0.21 -17.87
C TYR A 77 10.81 0.12 -19.37
N VAL A 78 9.66 0.63 -19.81
CA VAL A 78 9.27 0.62 -21.23
C VAL A 78 10.30 1.39 -22.07
N ALA A 79 10.78 2.55 -21.61
CA ALA A 79 11.82 3.30 -22.30
C ALA A 79 13.10 2.47 -22.48
N THR A 80 13.56 1.77 -21.43
CA THR A 80 14.76 0.91 -21.52
C THR A 80 14.56 -0.27 -22.47
N VAL A 81 13.37 -0.87 -22.49
CA VAL A 81 13.02 -1.96 -23.42
C VAL A 81 13.00 -1.47 -24.87
N LEU A 82 12.41 -0.30 -25.12
CA LEU A 82 12.41 0.32 -26.46
C LEU A 82 13.83 0.62 -26.95
N VAL A 83 14.67 1.23 -26.11
CA VAL A 83 16.08 1.49 -26.44
C VAL A 83 16.82 0.19 -26.76
N THR A 84 16.58 -0.87 -25.98
CA THR A 84 17.16 -2.20 -26.24
C THR A 84 16.70 -2.74 -27.59
N GLY A 85 15.41 -2.67 -27.91
CA GLY A 85 14.86 -3.12 -29.18
C GLY A 85 15.44 -2.37 -30.39
N PHE A 86 15.51 -1.04 -30.32
CA PHE A 86 16.17 -0.24 -31.38
C PHE A 86 17.66 -0.59 -31.50
N SER A 87 18.36 -0.76 -30.39
CA SER A 87 19.77 -1.13 -30.41
C SER A 87 20.01 -2.51 -31.04
N THR A 88 19.09 -3.47 -30.87
CA THR A 88 19.23 -4.79 -31.51
C THR A 88 19.16 -4.72 -33.04
N VAL A 89 18.34 -3.81 -33.59
CA VAL A 89 18.30 -3.56 -35.03
C VAL A 89 19.62 -2.93 -35.50
N LEU A 90 20.18 -1.98 -34.75
CA LEU A 90 21.44 -1.32 -35.10
C LEU A 90 22.65 -2.27 -35.07
N ILE A 91 22.64 -3.28 -34.19
CA ILE A 91 23.68 -4.32 -34.15
C ILE A 91 23.74 -5.08 -35.48
N GLU A 92 22.60 -5.32 -36.14
CA GLU A 92 22.58 -5.95 -37.47
C GLU A 92 23.30 -5.12 -38.54
N TYR A 93 23.45 -3.80 -38.32
CA TYR A 93 24.21 -2.88 -39.17
C TYR A 93 25.67 -2.68 -38.72
N GLY A 94 26.15 -3.43 -37.74
CA GLY A 94 27.56 -3.42 -37.29
C GLY A 94 27.86 -2.49 -36.10
N GLU A 95 26.83 -1.92 -35.46
CA GLU A 95 27.00 -1.12 -34.24
C GLU A 95 27.37 -2.00 -33.02
N PRO A 96 28.12 -1.47 -32.04
CA PRO A 96 28.55 -2.23 -30.88
C PRO A 96 27.40 -2.51 -29.91
N TYR A 97 27.48 -3.65 -29.21
CA TYR A 97 26.47 -4.14 -28.24
C TYR A 97 26.29 -3.27 -26.98
N ILE A 98 27.03 -2.17 -26.83
CA ILE A 98 27.08 -1.35 -25.62
C ILE A 98 25.68 -0.83 -25.25
N VAL A 99 24.94 -0.31 -26.23
CA VAL A 99 23.60 0.27 -25.98
C VAL A 99 22.58 -0.80 -25.58
N THR A 100 22.67 -2.00 -26.16
CA THR A 100 21.83 -3.15 -25.78
C THR A 100 22.12 -3.60 -24.36
N LEU A 101 23.39 -3.71 -23.96
CA LEU A 101 23.78 -4.09 -22.60
C LEU A 101 23.32 -3.05 -21.57
N VAL A 102 23.47 -1.76 -21.88
CA VAL A 102 22.99 -0.66 -21.02
C VAL A 102 21.46 -0.69 -20.90
N GLY A 103 20.75 -0.93 -22.01
CA GLY A 103 19.29 -1.06 -22.01
C GLY A 103 18.79 -2.23 -21.15
N LEU A 104 19.41 -3.41 -21.29
CA LEU A 104 19.10 -4.58 -20.46
C LEU A 104 19.40 -4.36 -18.98
N ALA A 105 20.57 -3.79 -18.67
CA ALA A 105 20.95 -3.45 -17.30
C ALA A 105 19.97 -2.42 -16.69
N GLY A 106 19.54 -1.43 -17.49
CA GLY A 106 18.53 -0.46 -17.11
C GLY A 106 17.18 -1.11 -16.82
N ALA A 107 16.71 -2.01 -17.68
CA ALA A 107 15.46 -2.72 -17.49
C ALA A 107 15.45 -3.56 -16.20
N LEU A 108 16.54 -4.28 -15.93
CA LEU A 108 16.72 -5.02 -14.68
C LEU A 108 16.77 -4.08 -13.46
N GLY A 109 17.48 -2.96 -13.58
CA GLY A 109 17.55 -1.93 -12.55
C GLY A 109 16.17 -1.37 -12.19
N PHE A 110 15.36 -1.02 -13.19
CA PHE A 110 13.97 -0.57 -12.98
C PHE A 110 13.09 -1.64 -12.35
N ALA A 111 13.20 -2.90 -12.78
CA ALA A 111 12.41 -4.00 -12.21
C ALA A 111 12.72 -4.25 -10.72
N ILE A 112 14.02 -4.30 -10.37
CA ILE A 112 14.46 -4.52 -8.97
C ILE A 112 14.08 -3.33 -8.10
N THR A 113 14.40 -2.11 -8.54
CA THR A 113 14.09 -0.90 -7.77
C THR A 113 12.60 -0.71 -7.59
N SER A 114 11.80 -1.00 -8.62
CA SER A 114 10.34 -0.97 -8.54
C SER A 114 9.81 -1.99 -7.52
N THR A 115 10.35 -3.20 -7.49
CA THR A 115 9.95 -4.24 -6.54
C THR A 115 10.22 -3.81 -5.09
N ILE A 116 11.44 -3.36 -4.79
CA ILE A 116 11.82 -2.91 -3.45
C ILE A 116 10.97 -1.71 -3.02
N ASP A 117 10.73 -0.80 -3.95
CA ASP A 117 9.95 0.40 -3.70
C ASP A 117 8.48 0.10 -3.41
N ALA A 118 7.86 -0.83 -4.15
CA ALA A 118 6.48 -1.26 -3.91
C ALA A 118 6.28 -1.81 -2.50
N VAL A 119 7.23 -2.63 -2.03
CA VAL A 119 7.22 -3.17 -0.66
C VAL A 119 7.27 -2.03 0.36
N LYS A 120 8.14 -1.03 0.16
CA LYS A 120 8.27 0.12 1.08
C LYS A 120 7.00 0.96 1.10
N VAL A 121 6.41 1.23 -0.07
CA VAL A 121 5.17 2.00 -0.20
C VAL A 121 4.02 1.30 0.54
N ALA A 122 3.84 0.00 0.32
CA ALA A 122 2.80 -0.79 0.99
C ALA A 122 2.92 -0.71 2.52
N LYS A 123 4.14 -0.89 3.05
CA LYS A 123 4.42 -0.84 4.49
C LYS A 123 4.08 0.52 5.09
N VAL A 124 4.55 1.61 4.48
CA VAL A 124 4.31 2.97 4.98
C VAL A 124 2.82 3.34 4.89
N ASN A 125 2.15 2.98 3.80
CA ASN A 125 0.73 3.27 3.62
C ASN A 125 -0.14 2.48 4.61
N ASN A 126 0.22 1.23 4.92
CA ASN A 126 -0.46 0.48 5.98
C ASN A 126 -0.29 1.12 7.36
N LEU A 127 0.92 1.56 7.71
CA LEU A 127 1.18 2.25 8.99
C LEU A 127 0.31 3.51 9.12
N TYR A 128 0.24 4.32 8.06
CA TYR A 128 -0.64 5.47 8.01
C TYR A 128 -2.12 5.09 8.18
N ILE A 129 -2.60 4.10 7.43
CA ILE A 129 -4.02 3.70 7.49
C ILE A 129 -4.37 3.14 8.87
N ARG A 130 -3.45 2.41 9.52
CA ARG A 130 -3.67 1.93 10.90
C ARG A 130 -3.79 3.07 11.88
N ASP A 131 -2.87 4.02 11.81
CA ASP A 131 -2.86 5.17 12.71
C ASP A 131 -4.14 6.01 12.49
N TYR A 132 -4.51 6.25 11.24
CA TYR A 132 -5.77 6.89 10.88
C TYR A 132 -7.01 6.12 11.38
N ARG A 133 -7.00 4.79 11.35
CA ARG A 133 -8.10 3.99 11.91
C ARG A 133 -8.13 4.04 13.43
N LYS A 134 -6.98 4.01 14.10
CA LYS A 134 -6.87 4.09 15.57
C LYS A 134 -7.28 5.47 16.08
N SER A 135 -6.84 6.54 15.43
CA SER A 135 -7.22 7.91 15.80
C SER A 135 -8.70 8.21 15.61
N ASN A 136 -9.35 7.50 14.68
CA ASN A 136 -10.80 7.63 14.42
C ASN A 136 -11.61 6.48 15.04
N ALA A 137 -10.98 5.59 15.81
CA ALA A 137 -11.67 4.50 16.47
C ALA A 137 -12.37 5.03 17.72
N LEU A 138 -13.64 4.71 17.86
CA LEU A 138 -14.39 5.00 19.08
C LEU A 138 -13.82 4.16 20.22
N HIS A 139 -13.21 4.82 21.19
CA HIS A 139 -12.61 4.15 22.35
C HIS A 139 -13.69 3.87 23.39
N LEU A 140 -14.05 2.60 23.53
CA LEU A 140 -14.97 2.09 24.55
C LEU A 140 -14.17 1.43 25.67
N GLU A 141 -14.15 2.05 26.85
CA GLU A 141 -13.60 1.43 28.05
C GLU A 141 -14.75 0.96 28.96
N PHE A 142 -14.68 -0.29 29.38
CA PHE A 142 -15.59 -0.89 30.34
C PHE A 142 -14.85 -1.11 31.65
N ALA A 143 -15.29 -0.45 32.73
CA ALA A 143 -14.73 -0.65 34.06
C ALA A 143 -15.82 -1.13 35.03
N PRO A 144 -15.50 -2.05 35.96
CA PRO A 144 -16.43 -2.41 37.02
C PRO A 144 -16.64 -1.21 37.95
N TYR A 145 -17.89 -0.91 38.26
CA TYR A 145 -18.28 0.15 39.19
C TYR A 145 -18.82 -0.47 40.48
N ILE A 146 -18.18 -0.15 41.61
CA ILE A 146 -18.63 -0.52 42.95
C ILE A 146 -18.80 0.78 43.74
N GLY A 147 -20.06 1.15 43.99
CA GLY A 147 -20.43 2.32 44.77
C GLY A 147 -20.95 1.95 46.16
N GLN A 148 -20.93 2.90 47.09
CA GLN A 148 -21.67 2.83 48.35
C GLN A 148 -22.56 4.06 48.46
N PHE A 149 -23.86 3.86 48.58
CA PHE A 149 -24.83 4.95 48.75
C PHE A 149 -25.64 4.72 50.02
N ASN A 150 -25.82 5.77 50.83
CA ASN A 150 -26.69 5.73 52.00
C ASN A 150 -28.06 6.33 51.62
N THR A 151 -29.07 5.48 51.50
CA THR A 151 -30.45 5.91 51.23
C THR A 151 -31.32 5.50 52.41
N GLY A 152 -31.86 6.48 53.14
CA GLY A 152 -32.83 6.21 54.22
C GLY A 152 -32.29 5.27 55.31
N ASN A 153 -31.06 5.50 55.80
CA ASN A 153 -30.43 4.71 56.86
C ASN A 153 -30.07 3.26 56.49
N GLN A 154 -30.10 2.91 55.19
CA GLN A 154 -29.60 1.65 54.65
C GLN A 154 -28.41 1.91 53.72
N ILE A 155 -27.33 1.15 53.92
CA ILE A 155 -26.16 1.15 53.03
C ILE A 155 -26.43 0.15 51.91
N VAL A 156 -26.50 0.65 50.68
CA VAL A 156 -26.67 -0.19 49.49
C VAL A 156 -25.39 -0.13 48.67
N THR A 157 -24.87 -1.29 48.29
CA THR A 157 -23.71 -1.47 47.40
C THR A 157 -24.15 -1.94 46.03
N PRO A 158 -24.47 -1.04 45.09
CA PRO A 158 -24.70 -1.44 43.72
C PRO A 158 -23.37 -1.81 43.05
N VAL A 159 -23.40 -2.95 42.38
CA VAL A 159 -22.33 -3.44 41.50
C VAL A 159 -22.84 -3.28 40.08
N GLY A 160 -22.09 -2.57 39.25
CA GLY A 160 -22.45 -2.33 37.85
C GLY A 160 -21.22 -2.23 36.96
N MET A 161 -21.44 -1.78 35.73
CA MET A 161 -20.38 -1.41 34.80
C MET A 161 -20.51 0.06 34.45
N SER A 162 -19.39 0.77 34.42
CA SER A 162 -19.29 2.07 33.76
C SER A 162 -18.81 1.88 32.33
N ILE A 163 -19.37 2.68 31.42
CA ILE A 163 -18.91 2.78 30.04
C ILE A 163 -18.32 4.17 29.89
N CYS A 164 -17.04 4.25 29.54
CA CYS A 164 -16.41 5.48 29.11
C CYS A 164 -16.34 5.48 27.58
N ILE A 165 -16.90 6.52 26.96
CA ILE A 165 -16.85 6.74 25.52
C ILE A 165 -15.89 7.90 25.29
N SER A 166 -14.77 7.62 24.62
CA SER A 166 -13.82 8.66 24.19
C SER A 166 -13.85 8.79 22.67
N PHE A 167 -13.89 10.05 22.21
CA PHE A 167 -13.91 10.45 20.80
C PHE A 167 -12.57 11.07 20.41
#